data_AF-G8RNK1-F1
#
_entry.id   AF-G8RNK1-F1
#
_cell.length_a   1.000
_cell.length_b   1.000
_cell.length_c   1.000
_cell.angle_alpha   90.00
_cell.angle_beta   90.00
_cell.angle_gamma   90.00
#
_symmetry.space_group_name_H-M   'P 1'
#
loop_
_entity.id
_entity.type
_entity.pdbx_description
1 polymer ?
#
loop_
_entity_poly.entity_id
_entity_poly.type
_entity_poly.pdbx_seq_one_letter_code
_entity_poly.pdbx_strand_id
1 'polypeptide(L)'
;MEQMSDAPTIEYPLESEAVPPPPRAPWWRSLQAASTRRALLLTALGGLLIAGLITAIPQQQGPGSLTASTISLGPRGNETFEHAKAGDCLNWPERTPDEAEIVDCKDEHRFEVAESVDMRTFPGSEYGPDAAPPSPARIQQISQEQCSAAVKNYLGTDFDPNSRFTVSMLWSGDKAWRQSGERRVLCGMQLPGPNNQQIAFKGKVADNDQSKVWPAGTCLGIDPSTNQPTDIPTDCAAPHAMEVTGAVNLAEKFPAGLPPEPEQDAFIKDACTRMTDAYLAPIQLRSTTLTLIYSTISLPTWAAGSHQVSCSIGATLGNGGWSTLLNSAKGPLQINGQPPVPPPDIPEERLNFPPIPMPDEPDESSSSSSSSSQSTTDETDYGNQTQHMPGSPQPTETAAPTTDPAAPGNTFLNAPPPPPGAPAEPPPPPGAPPPPPPPGLPPPPPEPAPAPPPPGLPPTPAPPPVP
;
A
#
# COMPACT_ATOMS: atom_id res chain seq x y z
N MET A 1 66.53 -17.50 39.55
CA MET A 1 66.20 -16.51 40.59
C MET A 1 64.68 -16.44 40.64
N GLU A 2 64.12 -16.70 41.83
CA GLU A 2 62.70 -16.62 42.28
C GLU A 2 61.67 -17.52 41.52
N GLN A 3 61.14 -18.66 42.03
CA GLN A 3 60.35 -19.03 43.25
C GLN A 3 59.08 -18.19 43.45
N MET A 4 57.88 -18.66 43.81
CA MET A 4 57.23 -19.95 44.18
C MET A 4 55.71 -19.62 44.18
N SER A 5 54.81 -20.33 43.51
CA SER A 5 54.07 -21.56 43.91
C SER A 5 53.09 -21.44 45.09
N ASP A 6 51.84 -21.79 44.76
CA ASP A 6 50.90 -22.67 45.49
C ASP A 6 49.65 -22.13 46.21
N ALA A 7 48.54 -22.84 45.97
CA ALA A 7 47.21 -22.73 46.58
C ALA A 7 47.16 -23.44 47.95
N PRO A 8 46.05 -23.33 48.72
CA PRO A 8 45.28 -24.56 48.95
C PRO A 8 43.76 -24.42 49.23
N THR A 9 43.19 -25.62 49.31
CA THR A 9 41.84 -26.20 49.45
C THR A 9 41.05 -25.95 50.75
N ILE A 10 39.75 -26.22 50.64
CA ILE A 10 38.61 -26.32 51.59
C ILE A 10 38.85 -27.29 52.79
N GLU A 11 38.26 -26.97 53.96
CA GLU A 11 37.59 -27.94 54.88
C GLU A 11 36.72 -27.24 55.96
N TYR A 12 35.55 -27.81 56.27
CA TYR A 12 34.58 -27.40 57.33
C TYR A 12 34.83 -28.19 58.63
N PRO A 13 34.42 -27.68 59.82
CA PRO A 13 33.40 -28.44 60.57
C PRO A 13 32.42 -27.65 61.48
N LEU A 14 31.23 -28.25 61.55
CA LEU A 14 30.18 -28.44 62.57
C LEU A 14 30.18 -27.75 63.97
N GLU A 15 28.93 -27.39 64.34
CA GLU A 15 28.20 -27.52 65.61
C GLU A 15 28.36 -26.57 66.83
N SER A 16 27.19 -26.03 67.21
CA SER A 16 26.64 -25.84 68.57
C SER A 16 27.36 -24.92 69.56
N GLU A 17 26.72 -23.80 69.92
CA GLU A 17 26.19 -23.60 71.29
C GLU A 17 25.28 -22.36 71.41
N ALA A 18 24.31 -22.47 72.32
CA ALA A 18 23.20 -21.56 72.55
C ALA A 18 23.52 -20.46 73.59
N VAL A 19 22.90 -19.28 73.46
CA VAL A 19 22.83 -18.24 74.51
C VAL A 19 21.37 -17.73 74.60
N PRO A 20 20.79 -17.56 75.81
CA PRO A 20 19.33 -17.47 76.04
C PRO A 20 18.73 -16.07 75.86
N PRO A 21 17.37 -15.94 75.77
CA PRO A 21 16.71 -14.66 75.49
C PRO A 21 16.27 -13.91 76.76
N PRO A 22 16.19 -12.57 76.73
CA PRO A 22 15.42 -11.80 77.72
C PRO A 22 13.95 -11.54 77.28
N PRO A 23 13.06 -11.19 78.22
CA PRO A 23 11.63 -11.55 78.18
C PRO A 23 10.69 -10.59 77.43
N ARG A 24 9.56 -11.17 76.97
CA ARG A 24 8.32 -10.50 76.47
C ARG A 24 7.64 -9.72 77.62
N ALA A 25 6.84 -8.67 77.49
CA ALA A 25 5.77 -8.27 76.55
C ALA A 25 5.34 -6.81 76.93
N PRO A 26 4.25 -6.16 76.42
CA PRO A 26 3.22 -6.64 75.50
C PRO A 26 2.74 -5.62 74.42
N TRP A 27 1.90 -6.17 73.55
CA TRP A 27 0.98 -5.58 72.57
C TRP A 27 0.64 -4.07 72.64
N TRP A 28 0.47 -3.43 71.48
CA TRP A 28 -0.78 -2.78 71.05
C TRP A 28 -0.74 -2.56 69.52
N ARG A 29 -1.63 -3.30 68.84
CA ARG A 29 -2.45 -2.93 67.67
C ARG A 29 -1.76 -2.27 66.46
N SER A 30 -1.47 -3.15 65.49
CA SER A 30 -1.80 -3.06 64.06
C SER A 30 -2.52 -1.80 63.56
N LEU A 31 -2.04 -1.22 62.45
CA LEU A 31 -2.88 -0.83 61.31
C LEU A 31 -2.04 -0.78 60.00
N GLN A 32 -2.50 -1.56 59.02
CA GLN A 32 -2.43 -1.32 57.56
C GLN A 32 -1.09 -1.46 56.81
N ALA A 33 -0.88 -2.65 56.22
CA ALA A 33 0.01 -2.82 55.05
C ALA A 33 -0.47 -3.96 54.13
N ALA A 34 -1.72 -3.88 53.65
CA ALA A 34 -2.25 -4.83 52.66
C ALA A 34 -2.70 -4.16 51.35
N SER A 35 -2.93 -2.84 51.34
CA SER A 35 -3.39 -2.10 50.16
C SER A 35 -2.26 -1.78 49.17
N THR A 36 -1.06 -1.47 49.67
CA THR A 36 0.11 -1.12 48.84
C THR A 36 0.65 -2.31 48.05
N ARG A 37 0.53 -3.54 48.57
CA ARG A 37 1.00 -4.76 47.88
C ARG A 37 0.08 -5.19 46.73
N ARG A 38 -1.23 -4.92 46.82
CA ARG A 38 -2.18 -5.13 45.71
C ARG A 38 -2.08 -4.05 44.64
N ALA A 39 -1.82 -2.79 45.03
CA ALA A 39 -1.61 -1.71 44.08
C ALA A 39 -0.35 -1.94 43.23
N LEU A 40 0.76 -2.38 43.83
CA LEU A 40 2.01 -2.68 43.12
C LEU A 40 1.92 -3.92 42.22
N LEU A 41 1.13 -4.93 42.59
CA LEU A 41 0.88 -6.09 41.72
C LEU A 41 -0.02 -5.74 40.53
N LEU A 42 -1.00 -4.86 40.71
CA LEU A 42 -1.88 -4.40 39.64
C LEU A 42 -1.16 -3.45 38.66
N THR A 43 -0.21 -2.63 39.11
CA THR A 43 0.63 -1.83 38.20
C THR A 43 1.66 -2.68 37.46
N ALA A 44 2.23 -3.72 38.09
CA ALA A 44 3.14 -4.65 37.40
C ALA A 44 2.40 -5.51 36.35
N LEU A 45 1.20 -6.00 36.66
CA LEU A 45 0.34 -6.72 35.70
C LEU A 45 -0.21 -5.78 34.61
N GLY A 46 -0.55 -4.54 34.95
CA GLY A 46 -0.94 -3.51 33.99
C GLY A 46 0.21 -3.13 33.04
N GLY A 47 1.42 -2.99 33.56
CA GLY A 47 2.62 -2.72 32.76
C GLY A 47 2.98 -3.88 31.82
N LEU A 48 2.83 -5.14 32.27
CA LEU A 48 3.03 -6.33 31.43
C LEU A 48 1.91 -6.52 30.39
N LEU A 49 0.66 -6.13 30.69
CA LEU A 49 -0.43 -6.12 29.72
C LEU A 49 -0.27 -5.02 28.67
N ILE A 50 0.24 -3.84 29.05
CA ILE A 50 0.53 -2.74 28.11
C ILE A 50 1.75 -3.08 27.24
N ALA A 51 2.83 -3.63 27.83
CA ALA A 51 3.99 -4.10 27.06
C ALA A 51 3.64 -5.28 26.13
N GLY A 52 2.79 -6.20 26.58
CA GLY A 52 2.28 -7.31 25.77
C GLY A 52 1.35 -6.86 24.64
N LEU A 53 0.54 -5.80 24.85
CA LEU A 53 -0.28 -5.20 23.79
C LEU A 53 0.58 -4.48 22.75
N ILE A 54 1.65 -3.78 23.16
CA ILE A 54 2.54 -3.07 22.22
C ILE A 54 3.33 -4.06 21.34
N THR A 55 3.60 -5.28 21.82
CA THR A 55 4.20 -6.35 20.99
C THR A 55 3.20 -7.15 20.15
N ALA A 56 1.89 -7.04 20.44
CA ALA A 56 0.83 -7.81 19.78
C ALA A 56 -0.06 -6.96 18.85
N ILE A 57 0.14 -5.64 18.81
CA ILE A 57 -0.41 -4.80 17.77
C ILE A 57 0.61 -4.85 16.62
N PRO A 58 0.35 -5.56 15.50
CA PRO A 58 1.07 -5.26 14.30
C PRO A 58 0.88 -3.76 14.06
N GLN A 59 1.97 -3.00 14.03
CA GLN A 59 1.95 -1.71 13.39
C GLN A 59 1.36 -1.97 12.01
N GLN A 60 0.11 -1.56 11.82
CA GLN A 60 -0.48 -1.44 10.50
C GLN A 60 0.27 -0.28 9.85
N GLN A 61 1.47 -0.57 9.37
CA GLN A 61 2.05 0.14 8.26
C GLN A 61 0.98 0.09 7.18
N GLY A 62 0.50 1.27 6.79
CA GLY A 62 -0.58 1.39 5.82
C GLY A 62 -0.28 0.54 4.59
N PRO A 63 -1.28 -0.16 4.01
CA PRO A 63 -1.11 -0.92 2.78
C PRO A 63 -0.95 0.09 1.63
N GLY A 64 0.26 0.60 1.48
CA GLY A 64 0.62 1.60 0.47
C GLY A 64 2.09 1.52 0.03
N SER A 65 2.87 0.54 0.51
CA SER A 65 4.30 0.48 0.17
C SER A 65 4.91 -0.93 0.02
N LEU A 66 4.13 -2.01 -0.02
CA LEU A 66 4.70 -3.36 -0.21
C LEU A 66 3.80 -4.23 -1.11
N THR A 67 3.75 -3.92 -2.39
CA THR A 67 3.18 -4.79 -3.43
C THR A 67 4.12 -5.97 -3.70
N ALA A 68 4.36 -6.79 -2.68
CA ALA A 68 5.13 -8.01 -2.81
C ALA A 68 4.31 -8.99 -3.68
N SER A 69 4.46 -8.89 -4.99
CA SER A 69 3.74 -9.73 -5.95
C SER A 69 4.26 -11.15 -5.87
N THR A 70 3.40 -12.16 -6.02
CA THR A 70 3.81 -13.56 -5.89
C THR A 70 3.43 -14.33 -7.14
N ILE A 71 4.37 -15.04 -7.76
CA ILE A 71 4.16 -15.81 -8.99
C ILE A 71 4.51 -17.28 -8.74
N SER A 72 3.62 -18.18 -9.13
CA SER A 72 3.89 -19.62 -9.12
C SER A 72 4.42 -20.06 -10.49
N LEU A 73 5.65 -20.57 -10.56
CA LEU A 73 6.23 -21.13 -11.80
C LEU A 73 5.87 -22.60 -12.00
N GLY A 74 5.09 -23.20 -11.09
CA GLY A 74 4.69 -24.60 -11.22
C GLY A 74 5.87 -25.58 -11.35
N PRO A 75 5.61 -26.82 -11.80
CA PRO A 75 6.60 -27.89 -11.79
C PRO A 75 7.70 -27.77 -12.86
N ARG A 76 7.43 -27.07 -13.97
CA ARG A 76 8.37 -26.96 -15.09
C ARG A 76 9.50 -25.96 -14.81
N GLY A 77 9.23 -24.93 -14.00
CA GLY A 77 10.25 -23.99 -13.54
C GLY A 77 11.21 -24.55 -12.49
N ASN A 78 11.13 -25.83 -12.10
CA ASN A 78 11.95 -26.40 -11.01
C ASN A 78 13.45 -26.39 -11.33
N GLU A 79 13.84 -26.62 -12.59
CA GLU A 79 15.25 -26.52 -12.99
C GLU A 79 15.77 -25.09 -12.84
N THR A 80 14.93 -24.11 -13.16
CA THR A 80 15.23 -22.69 -12.97
C THR A 80 15.39 -22.35 -11.49
N PHE A 81 14.54 -22.88 -10.60
CA PHE A 81 14.77 -22.78 -9.14
C PHE A 81 16.09 -23.42 -8.70
N GLU A 82 16.49 -24.53 -9.35
CA GLU A 82 17.73 -25.22 -9.06
C GLU A 82 18.98 -24.39 -9.29
N HIS A 83 18.98 -23.57 -10.34
CA HIS A 83 20.18 -22.90 -10.83
C HIS A 83 20.18 -21.38 -10.68
N ALA A 84 19.00 -20.77 -10.50
CA ALA A 84 18.88 -19.33 -10.35
C ALA A 84 19.58 -18.83 -9.08
N LYS A 85 20.44 -17.84 -9.24
CA LYS A 85 21.19 -17.15 -8.19
C LYS A 85 20.97 -15.65 -8.28
N ALA A 86 21.39 -14.93 -7.23
CA ALA A 86 21.41 -13.48 -7.22
C ALA A 86 22.10 -12.94 -8.48
N GLY A 87 21.44 -12.01 -9.17
CA GLY A 87 21.88 -11.45 -10.42
C GLY A 87 21.55 -12.27 -11.67
N ASP A 88 20.80 -13.37 -11.59
CA ASP A 88 20.24 -13.99 -12.79
C ASP A 88 18.95 -13.26 -13.21
N CYS A 89 18.69 -13.22 -14.53
CA CYS A 89 17.48 -12.67 -15.10
C CYS A 89 16.63 -13.78 -15.69
N LEU A 90 15.32 -13.72 -15.45
CA LEU A 90 14.39 -14.76 -15.84
C LEU A 90 13.39 -14.22 -16.86
N ASN A 91 13.18 -14.99 -17.92
CA ASN A 91 12.15 -14.69 -18.90
C ASN A 91 11.20 -15.87 -19.07
N TRP A 92 10.01 -15.58 -19.58
CA TRP A 92 9.00 -16.56 -19.95
C TRP A 92 8.05 -15.95 -20.99
N PRO A 93 7.37 -16.78 -21.82
CA PRO A 93 6.34 -16.29 -22.72
C PRO A 93 5.18 -15.62 -21.95
N GLU A 94 4.45 -14.73 -22.60
CA GLU A 94 3.35 -14.02 -21.93
C GLU A 94 2.34 -14.99 -21.32
N ARG A 95 1.98 -14.74 -20.05
CA ARG A 95 1.00 -15.54 -19.28
C ARG A 95 1.42 -16.99 -18.99
N THR A 96 2.67 -17.38 -19.26
CA THR A 96 3.18 -18.75 -18.96
C THR A 96 4.42 -18.69 -18.07
N PRO A 97 4.31 -18.19 -16.82
CA PRO A 97 5.44 -18.10 -15.90
C PRO A 97 6.04 -19.47 -15.54
N ASP A 98 5.35 -20.56 -15.82
CA ASP A 98 5.84 -21.90 -15.56
C ASP A 98 6.92 -22.40 -16.53
N GLU A 99 7.16 -21.66 -17.61
CA GLU A 99 8.22 -21.91 -18.58
C GLU A 99 9.40 -20.93 -18.39
N ALA A 100 9.63 -20.49 -17.14
CA ALA A 100 10.71 -19.57 -16.82
C ALA A 100 12.08 -20.18 -17.12
N GLU A 101 12.94 -19.41 -17.79
CA GLU A 101 14.32 -19.75 -18.11
C GLU A 101 15.27 -18.62 -17.71
N ILE A 102 16.53 -18.96 -17.43
CA ILE A 102 17.59 -17.98 -17.15
C ILE A 102 18.10 -17.42 -18.48
N VAL A 103 18.06 -16.10 -18.64
CA VAL A 103 18.52 -15.37 -19.83
C VAL A 103 19.57 -14.32 -19.46
N ASP A 104 20.28 -13.78 -20.46
CA ASP A 104 21.14 -12.62 -20.26
C ASP A 104 20.27 -11.40 -19.93
N CYS A 105 20.60 -10.65 -18.89
CA CYS A 105 19.85 -9.45 -18.49
C CYS A 105 19.83 -8.36 -19.58
N LYS A 106 20.74 -8.39 -20.56
CA LYS A 106 20.71 -7.49 -21.72
C LYS A 106 19.57 -7.81 -22.68
N ASP A 107 19.08 -9.04 -22.65
CA ASP A 107 17.90 -9.47 -23.38
C ASP A 107 16.62 -9.18 -22.58
N GLU A 108 15.48 -9.36 -23.25
CA GLU A 108 14.19 -9.17 -22.61
C GLU A 108 13.98 -10.21 -21.52
N HIS A 109 13.64 -9.74 -20.33
CA HIS A 109 13.31 -10.57 -19.18
C HIS A 109 12.25 -9.88 -18.33
N ARG A 110 11.59 -10.65 -17.46
CA ARG A 110 10.44 -10.18 -16.67
C ARG A 110 10.72 -10.15 -15.18
N PHE A 111 11.81 -10.78 -14.74
CA PHE A 111 12.19 -10.85 -13.35
C PHE A 111 13.71 -10.85 -13.20
N GLU A 112 14.22 -10.09 -12.24
CA GLU A 112 15.60 -10.15 -11.82
C GLU A 112 15.70 -10.75 -10.42
N VAL A 113 16.49 -11.81 -10.26
CA VAL A 113 16.67 -12.51 -9.00
C VAL A 113 17.61 -11.72 -8.10
N ALA A 114 17.13 -11.32 -6.92
CA ALA A 114 17.95 -10.72 -5.86
C ALA A 114 18.53 -11.78 -4.93
N GLU A 115 17.75 -12.81 -4.60
CA GLU A 115 18.18 -13.89 -3.72
C GLU A 115 17.39 -15.19 -3.99
N SER A 116 18.05 -16.33 -3.83
CA SER A 116 17.42 -17.65 -3.81
C SER A 116 17.40 -18.15 -2.37
N VAL A 117 16.21 -18.10 -1.75
CA VAL A 117 16.03 -18.41 -0.33
C VAL A 117 15.56 -19.85 -0.18
N ASP A 118 16.38 -20.70 0.44
CA ASP A 118 15.98 -22.05 0.83
C ASP A 118 15.20 -22.01 2.13
N MET A 119 13.88 -22.16 2.05
CA MET A 119 13.03 -22.06 3.24
C MET A 119 13.30 -23.16 4.27
N ARG A 120 13.99 -24.25 3.91
CA ARG A 120 14.36 -25.32 4.85
C ARG A 120 15.39 -24.87 5.88
N THR A 121 16.09 -23.77 5.65
CA THR A 121 17.07 -23.24 6.60
C THR A 121 16.41 -22.54 7.79
N PHE A 122 15.14 -22.16 7.69
CA PHE A 122 14.41 -21.58 8.82
C PHE A 122 14.03 -22.67 9.83
N PRO A 123 14.26 -22.44 11.13
CA PRO A 123 13.93 -23.42 12.15
C PRO A 123 12.42 -23.65 12.26
N GLY A 124 12.03 -24.89 12.52
CA GLY A 124 10.63 -25.28 12.72
C GLY A 124 10.14 -26.33 11.73
N SER A 125 8.85 -26.68 11.81
CA SER A 125 8.22 -27.67 10.94
C SER A 125 7.50 -27.05 9.73
N GLU A 126 7.42 -25.72 9.65
CA GLU A 126 6.65 -25.00 8.62
C GLU A 126 7.07 -25.35 7.19
N TYR A 127 8.37 -25.60 6.99
CA TYR A 127 8.95 -25.90 5.67
C TYR A 127 9.56 -27.30 5.60
N GLY A 128 9.18 -28.17 6.54
CA GLY A 128 9.65 -29.55 6.62
C GLY A 128 9.25 -30.41 5.41
N PRO A 129 9.78 -31.65 5.33
CA PRO A 129 9.50 -32.56 4.23
C PRO A 129 8.01 -32.88 4.10
N ASP A 130 7.31 -33.05 5.23
CA ASP A 130 5.88 -33.38 5.28
C ASP A 130 4.97 -32.15 5.42
N ALA A 131 5.53 -30.94 5.33
CA ALA A 131 4.76 -29.71 5.50
C ALA A 131 3.76 -29.50 4.35
N ALA A 132 2.56 -29.05 4.68
CA ALA A 132 1.60 -28.59 3.68
C ALA A 132 2.12 -27.32 2.97
N PRO A 133 1.73 -27.07 1.70
CA PRO A 133 2.05 -25.81 1.05
C PRO A 133 1.52 -24.61 1.83
N PRO A 134 2.23 -23.46 1.82
CA PRO A 134 1.79 -22.25 2.49
C PRO A 134 0.44 -21.77 1.94
N SER A 135 -0.40 -21.19 2.80
CA SER A 135 -1.63 -20.53 2.37
C SER A 135 -1.31 -19.26 1.56
N PRO A 136 -2.22 -18.75 0.71
CA PRO A 136 -2.01 -17.50 -0.03
C PRO A 136 -1.62 -16.31 0.87
N ALA A 137 -2.24 -16.18 2.04
CA ALA A 137 -1.90 -15.15 3.02
C ALA A 137 -0.47 -15.32 3.57
N ARG A 138 -0.04 -16.57 3.82
CA ARG A 138 1.32 -16.84 4.27
C ARG A 138 2.35 -16.60 3.17
N ILE A 139 2.05 -16.89 1.91
CA ILE A 139 2.90 -16.57 0.75
C ILE A 139 3.15 -15.05 0.68
N GLN A 140 2.10 -14.23 0.85
CA GLN A 140 2.25 -12.78 0.90
C GLN A 140 3.15 -12.33 2.06
N GLN A 141 2.94 -12.94 3.25
CA GLN A 141 3.77 -12.64 4.42
C GLN A 141 5.24 -13.04 4.21
N ILE A 142 5.52 -14.21 3.63
CA ILE A 142 6.89 -14.64 3.27
C ILE A 142 7.51 -13.63 2.31
N SER A 143 6.77 -13.20 1.29
CA SER A 143 7.24 -12.20 0.32
C SER A 143 7.63 -10.88 1.01
N GLN A 144 6.82 -10.42 1.97
CA GLN A 144 7.13 -9.21 2.75
C GLN A 144 8.34 -9.39 3.67
N GLU A 145 8.38 -10.50 4.43
CA GLU A 145 9.42 -10.77 5.45
C GLU A 145 10.78 -11.08 4.82
N GLN A 146 10.81 -11.91 3.77
CA GLN A 146 12.04 -12.42 3.17
C GLN A 146 12.48 -11.58 1.98
N CYS A 147 11.57 -11.33 1.03
CA CYS A 147 11.99 -10.74 -0.24
C CYS A 147 12.26 -9.24 -0.16
N SER A 148 11.57 -8.50 0.70
CA SER A 148 11.87 -7.07 0.89
C SER A 148 13.29 -6.86 1.43
N ALA A 149 13.72 -7.69 2.38
CA ALA A 149 15.07 -7.62 2.95
C ALA A 149 16.12 -8.08 1.93
N ALA A 150 15.87 -9.20 1.23
CA ALA A 150 16.73 -9.73 0.17
C ALA A 150 17.01 -8.69 -0.92
N VAL A 151 15.96 -8.07 -1.46
CA VAL A 151 16.07 -7.05 -2.51
C VAL A 151 16.81 -5.82 -2.03
N LYS A 152 16.51 -5.32 -0.82
CA LYS A 152 17.21 -4.16 -0.26
C LYS A 152 18.70 -4.42 -0.09
N ASN A 153 19.08 -5.63 0.34
CA ASN A 153 20.48 -6.02 0.47
C ASN A 153 21.16 -6.16 -0.90
N TYR A 154 20.45 -6.70 -1.90
CA TYR A 154 20.96 -6.89 -3.25
C TYR A 154 21.23 -5.56 -3.98
N LEU A 155 20.28 -4.62 -3.93
CA LEU A 155 20.40 -3.33 -4.60
C LEU A 155 21.21 -2.31 -3.79
N GLY A 156 21.29 -2.44 -2.46
CA GLY A 156 22.09 -1.56 -1.63
C GLY A 156 21.71 -0.08 -1.79
N THR A 157 22.64 0.76 -2.24
CA THR A 157 22.39 2.19 -2.50
C THR A 157 21.47 2.43 -3.69
N ASP A 158 21.33 1.44 -4.57
CA ASP A 158 20.48 1.52 -5.76
C ASP A 158 19.03 1.08 -5.45
N PHE A 159 18.69 0.82 -4.18
CA PHE A 159 17.32 0.52 -3.79
C PHE A 159 16.49 1.80 -3.66
N ASP A 160 15.55 2.01 -4.60
CA ASP A 160 14.52 3.05 -4.47
C ASP A 160 13.20 2.46 -3.94
N PRO A 161 12.74 2.81 -2.73
CA PRO A 161 11.44 2.35 -2.24
C PRO A 161 10.26 2.88 -3.08
N ASN A 162 10.47 3.94 -3.88
CA ASN A 162 9.48 4.50 -4.79
C ASN A 162 9.71 4.07 -6.26
N SER A 163 10.51 3.03 -6.48
CA SER A 163 10.83 2.51 -7.82
C SER A 163 9.57 2.12 -8.60
N ARG A 164 9.65 2.25 -9.93
CA ARG A 164 8.70 1.62 -10.86
C ARG A 164 8.76 0.10 -10.84
N PHE A 165 9.89 -0.46 -10.42
CA PHE A 165 10.04 -1.90 -10.22
C PHE A 165 9.55 -2.27 -8.82
N THR A 166 8.91 -3.43 -8.68
CA THR A 166 8.36 -3.89 -7.42
C THR A 166 9.03 -5.17 -6.95
N VAL A 167 9.16 -5.30 -5.63
CA VAL A 167 9.58 -6.54 -4.98
C VAL A 167 8.57 -7.63 -5.32
N SER A 168 9.06 -8.79 -5.71
CA SER A 168 8.24 -9.94 -6.07
C SER A 168 8.93 -11.24 -5.65
N MET A 169 8.12 -12.29 -5.51
CA MET A 169 8.55 -13.61 -5.10
C MET A 169 8.06 -14.65 -6.11
N LEU A 170 8.99 -15.45 -6.65
CA LEU A 170 8.66 -16.64 -7.41
C LEU A 170 8.73 -17.86 -6.49
N TRP A 171 7.76 -18.76 -6.57
CA TRP A 171 7.81 -20.05 -5.87
C TRP A 171 7.34 -21.19 -6.78
N SER A 172 7.71 -22.42 -6.43
CA SER A 172 7.48 -23.60 -7.26
C SER A 172 6.01 -24.04 -7.36
N GLY A 173 5.15 -23.45 -6.53
CA GLY A 173 3.75 -23.79 -6.42
C GLY A 173 3.48 -25.11 -5.68
N ASP A 174 2.21 -25.33 -5.40
CA ASP A 174 1.63 -26.42 -4.63
C ASP A 174 2.07 -27.83 -5.05
N LYS A 175 2.20 -28.06 -6.35
CA LYS A 175 2.51 -29.39 -6.89
C LYS A 175 3.98 -29.75 -6.67
N ALA A 176 4.89 -28.85 -7.03
CA ALA A 176 6.33 -29.05 -6.81
C ALA A 176 6.65 -29.11 -5.31
N TRP A 177 5.95 -28.33 -4.49
CA TRP A 177 6.06 -28.40 -3.03
C TRP A 177 5.77 -29.83 -2.50
N ARG A 178 4.62 -30.40 -2.89
CA ARG A 178 4.21 -31.72 -2.39
C ARG A 178 4.98 -32.87 -3.00
N GLN A 179 5.35 -32.78 -4.29
CA GLN A 179 5.88 -33.92 -5.06
C GLN A 179 7.40 -33.94 -5.13
N SER A 180 8.02 -32.78 -5.28
CA SER A 180 9.48 -32.65 -5.44
C SER A 180 10.17 -32.24 -4.14
N GLY A 181 9.41 -31.84 -3.12
CA GLY A 181 9.97 -31.28 -1.90
C GLY A 181 10.65 -29.93 -2.13
N GLU A 182 10.30 -29.22 -3.22
CA GLU A 182 10.84 -27.89 -3.49
C GLU A 182 10.32 -26.91 -2.43
N ARG A 183 11.24 -26.15 -1.86
CA ARG A 183 11.03 -25.22 -0.75
C ARG A 183 11.72 -23.89 -1.00
N ARG A 184 12.42 -23.73 -2.13
CA ARG A 184 13.05 -22.47 -2.46
C ARG A 184 12.04 -21.48 -3.00
N VAL A 185 12.29 -20.23 -2.66
CA VAL A 185 11.64 -19.07 -3.25
C VAL A 185 12.71 -18.18 -3.85
N LEU A 186 12.43 -17.61 -5.02
CA LEU A 186 13.29 -16.61 -5.63
C LEU A 186 12.70 -15.25 -5.30
N CYS A 187 13.44 -14.49 -4.51
CA CYS A 187 13.13 -13.10 -4.21
C CYS A 187 13.79 -12.21 -5.25
N GLY A 188 13.09 -11.18 -5.71
CA GLY A 188 13.59 -10.35 -6.79
C GLY A 188 12.69 -9.18 -7.15
N MET A 189 12.96 -8.62 -8.31
CA MET A 189 12.32 -7.40 -8.82
C MET A 189 11.59 -7.71 -10.13
N GLN A 190 10.47 -7.04 -10.37
CA GLN A 190 9.75 -7.08 -11.64
C GLN A 190 9.20 -5.70 -12.02
N LEU A 191 8.89 -5.49 -13.29
CA LEU A 191 8.14 -4.33 -13.75
C LEU A 191 6.64 -4.69 -13.83
N PRO A 192 5.77 -4.16 -12.95
CA PRO A 192 4.33 -4.40 -13.04
C PRO A 192 3.74 -3.76 -14.29
N GLY A 193 2.74 -4.43 -14.86
CA GLY A 193 1.93 -3.94 -15.98
C GLY A 193 0.44 -4.15 -15.74
N PRO A 194 -0.39 -3.80 -16.74
CA PRO A 194 -1.83 -3.97 -16.67
C PRO A 194 -2.23 -5.41 -16.36
N ASN A 195 -3.37 -5.60 -15.69
CA ASN A 195 -3.95 -6.92 -15.40
C ASN A 195 -2.99 -7.89 -14.67
N ASN A 196 -2.15 -7.38 -13.76
CA ASN A 196 -1.15 -8.15 -13.00
C ASN A 196 -0.13 -8.89 -13.89
N GLN A 197 0.10 -8.42 -15.11
CA GLN A 197 1.14 -8.95 -15.98
C GLN A 197 2.49 -8.31 -15.67
N GLN A 198 3.56 -9.07 -15.82
CA GLN A 198 4.94 -8.55 -15.72
C GLN A 198 5.34 -8.04 -17.09
N ILE A 199 5.80 -6.80 -17.19
CA ILE A 199 6.31 -6.22 -18.43
C ILE A 199 7.75 -6.69 -18.61
N ALA A 200 8.12 -7.07 -19.84
CA ALA A 200 9.50 -7.38 -20.16
C ALA A 200 10.35 -6.10 -20.21
N PHE A 201 11.55 -6.15 -19.63
CA PHE A 201 12.52 -5.06 -19.65
C PHE A 201 13.92 -5.60 -19.96
N LYS A 202 14.87 -4.69 -20.15
CA LYS A 202 16.27 -5.00 -20.46
C LYS A 202 17.19 -4.26 -19.51
N GLY A 203 18.37 -4.82 -19.29
CA GLY A 203 19.35 -4.34 -18.32
C GLY A 203 18.98 -4.72 -16.88
N LYS A 204 19.94 -4.54 -15.99
CA LYS A 204 19.74 -4.73 -14.55
C LYS A 204 18.85 -3.63 -13.98
N VAL A 205 18.11 -3.93 -12.92
CA VAL A 205 17.29 -2.94 -12.20
C VAL A 205 18.13 -1.76 -11.75
N ALA A 206 19.31 -2.00 -11.15
CA ALA A 206 20.22 -0.95 -10.69
C ALA A 206 20.74 -0.05 -11.83
N ASP A 207 20.79 -0.56 -13.07
CA ASP A 207 21.24 0.19 -14.24
C ASP A 207 20.09 0.90 -14.98
N ASN A 208 18.84 0.65 -14.59
CA ASN A 208 17.66 1.21 -15.22
C ASN A 208 17.20 2.47 -14.48
N ASP A 209 16.59 3.39 -15.22
CA ASP A 209 15.81 4.46 -14.58
C ASP A 209 14.69 3.82 -13.75
N GLN A 210 14.66 4.17 -12.47
CA GLN A 210 13.70 3.64 -11.51
C GLN A 210 12.48 4.56 -11.36
N SER A 211 12.47 5.70 -12.04
CA SER A 211 11.40 6.68 -11.93
C SER A 211 10.03 6.09 -12.25
N LYS A 212 9.11 6.29 -11.32
CA LYS A 212 7.72 5.81 -11.40
C LYS A 212 6.86 6.75 -12.23
N VAL A 213 7.12 6.72 -13.54
CA VAL A 213 6.46 7.56 -14.55
C VAL A 213 5.81 6.69 -15.63
N TRP A 214 4.72 7.21 -16.20
CA TRP A 214 3.98 6.55 -17.28
C TRP A 214 3.72 7.52 -18.43
N PRO A 215 3.41 7.01 -19.64
CA PRO A 215 2.97 7.86 -20.74
C PRO A 215 1.72 8.68 -20.37
N ALA A 216 1.63 9.89 -20.90
CA ALA A 216 0.42 10.71 -20.79
C ALA A 216 -0.81 9.95 -21.32
N GLY A 217 -1.91 10.03 -20.57
CA GLY A 217 -3.15 9.26 -20.77
C GLY A 217 -3.21 7.92 -20.05
N THR A 218 -2.18 7.54 -19.28
CA THR A 218 -2.24 6.36 -18.43
C THR A 218 -3.10 6.63 -17.19
N CYS A 219 -4.10 5.78 -16.93
CA CYS A 219 -4.88 5.82 -15.71
C CYS A 219 -4.33 4.83 -14.67
N LEU A 220 -4.16 5.26 -13.42
CA LEU A 220 -3.62 4.46 -12.33
C LEU A 220 -4.75 4.00 -11.41
N GLY A 221 -4.88 2.69 -11.24
CA GLY A 221 -5.98 2.08 -10.49
C GLY A 221 -6.13 2.59 -9.06
N ILE A 222 -7.31 2.37 -8.48
CA ILE A 222 -7.62 2.69 -7.09
C ILE A 222 -7.96 1.41 -6.33
N ASP A 223 -7.44 1.27 -5.12
CA ASP A 223 -7.88 0.24 -4.19
C ASP A 223 -9.16 0.73 -3.46
N PRO A 224 -10.33 0.11 -3.71
CA PRO A 224 -11.59 0.56 -3.13
C PRO A 224 -11.65 0.35 -1.61
N SER A 225 -10.77 -0.47 -1.02
CA SER A 225 -10.75 -0.71 0.42
C SER A 225 -10.01 0.38 1.19
N THR A 226 -9.03 1.04 0.55
CA THR A 226 -8.13 2.02 1.18
C THR A 226 -8.26 3.42 0.59
N ASN A 227 -8.91 3.55 -0.58
CA ASN A 227 -8.94 4.75 -1.40
C ASN A 227 -7.53 5.27 -1.73
N GLN A 228 -6.59 4.35 -1.97
CA GLN A 228 -5.21 4.68 -2.38
C GLN A 228 -4.96 4.28 -3.83
N PRO A 229 -4.05 4.98 -4.54
CA PRO A 229 -3.62 4.57 -5.86
C PRO A 229 -2.90 3.22 -5.76
N THR A 230 -3.14 2.34 -6.72
CA THR A 230 -2.43 1.06 -6.81
C THR A 230 -1.12 1.19 -7.59
N ASP A 231 -0.93 2.32 -8.28
CA ASP A 231 0.17 2.56 -9.22
C ASP A 231 0.31 1.49 -10.32
N ILE A 232 -0.81 0.85 -10.64
CA ILE A 232 -0.90 -0.12 -11.72
C ILE A 232 -1.75 0.51 -12.83
N PRO A 233 -1.24 0.57 -14.07
CA PRO A 233 -2.03 1.01 -15.21
C PRO A 233 -3.32 0.22 -15.38
N THR A 234 -4.43 0.92 -15.58
CA THR A 234 -5.76 0.36 -15.83
C THR A 234 -6.44 1.08 -17.00
N ASP A 235 -7.51 0.49 -17.53
CA ASP A 235 -8.39 1.19 -18.47
C ASP A 235 -9.05 2.38 -17.77
N CYS A 236 -9.02 3.56 -18.37
CA CYS A 236 -9.64 4.76 -17.79
C CYS A 236 -11.17 4.63 -17.64
N ALA A 237 -11.83 3.74 -18.38
CA ALA A 237 -13.24 3.41 -18.17
C ALA A 237 -13.47 2.62 -16.85
N ALA A 238 -12.42 1.99 -16.31
CA ALA A 238 -12.45 1.34 -15.01
C ALA A 238 -12.15 2.35 -13.87
N PRO A 239 -12.55 2.02 -12.62
CA PRO A 239 -12.21 2.82 -11.44
C PRO A 239 -10.70 3.08 -11.32
N HIS A 240 -10.31 4.35 -11.20
CA HIS A 240 -8.92 4.76 -11.04
C HIS A 240 -8.78 5.98 -10.13
N ALA A 241 -7.59 6.20 -9.55
CA ALA A 241 -7.34 7.31 -8.63
C ALA A 241 -6.84 8.56 -9.38
N MET A 242 -6.05 8.35 -10.43
CA MET A 242 -5.30 9.40 -11.11
C MET A 242 -5.14 9.11 -12.60
N GLU A 243 -5.05 10.17 -13.40
CA GLU A 243 -4.67 10.12 -14.82
C GLU A 243 -3.36 10.87 -15.03
N VAL A 244 -2.39 10.22 -15.67
CA VAL A 244 -1.07 10.81 -15.95
C VAL A 244 -1.18 11.74 -17.14
N THR A 245 -0.65 12.96 -17.01
CA THR A 245 -0.66 14.00 -18.05
C THR A 245 0.71 14.25 -18.67
N GLY A 246 1.78 13.79 -18.01
CA GLY A 246 3.15 13.91 -18.49
C GLY A 246 4.15 13.46 -17.43
N ALA A 247 5.43 13.64 -17.73
CA ALA A 247 6.53 13.41 -16.82
C ALA A 247 7.62 14.47 -17.01
N VAL A 248 8.31 14.83 -15.93
CA VAL A 248 9.38 15.83 -15.93
C VAL A 248 10.69 15.15 -15.54
N ASN A 249 11.71 15.30 -16.37
CA ASN A 249 13.06 14.84 -16.08
C ASN A 249 13.86 15.95 -15.39
N LEU A 250 14.17 15.76 -14.11
CA LEU A 250 14.96 16.72 -13.35
C LEU A 250 16.44 16.70 -13.73
N ALA A 251 16.99 15.55 -14.15
CA ALA A 251 18.41 15.45 -14.52
C ALA A 251 18.76 16.27 -15.77
N GLU A 252 17.80 16.50 -16.66
CA GLU A 252 17.99 17.41 -17.81
C GLU A 252 18.15 18.86 -17.38
N LYS A 253 17.41 19.28 -16.35
CA LYS A 253 17.44 20.65 -15.84
C LYS A 253 18.60 20.87 -14.85
N PHE A 254 18.92 19.85 -14.06
CA PHE A 254 19.88 19.89 -12.97
C PHE A 254 20.97 18.82 -13.18
N PRO A 255 21.86 18.99 -14.17
CA PRO A 255 22.89 17.99 -14.51
C PRO A 255 23.98 17.87 -13.43
N ALA A 256 24.06 18.81 -12.49
CA ALA A 256 25.03 18.80 -11.40
C ALA A 256 24.59 17.90 -10.21
N GLY A 257 23.35 17.40 -10.21
CA GLY A 257 22.78 16.59 -9.13
C GLY A 257 21.45 17.14 -8.63
N LEU A 258 20.92 16.51 -7.57
CA LEU A 258 19.64 16.90 -6.97
C LEU A 258 19.71 18.33 -6.40
N PRO A 259 18.89 19.28 -6.87
CA PRO A 259 18.86 20.63 -6.32
C PRO A 259 18.02 20.68 -5.03
N PRO A 260 18.08 21.78 -4.25
CA PRO A 260 17.21 21.98 -3.09
C PRO A 260 15.72 21.83 -3.44
N GLU A 261 14.92 21.29 -2.52
CA GLU A 261 13.50 21.02 -2.75
C GLU A 261 12.69 22.21 -3.32
N PRO A 262 12.87 23.48 -2.86
CA PRO A 262 12.13 24.60 -3.43
C PRO A 262 12.44 24.87 -4.91
N GLU A 263 13.67 24.59 -5.36
CA GLU A 263 14.05 24.73 -6.76
C GLU A 263 13.47 23.59 -7.60
N GLN A 264 13.40 22.38 -7.04
CA GLN A 264 12.69 21.26 -7.67
C GLN A 264 11.21 21.60 -7.84
N ASP A 265 10.52 21.97 -6.77
CA ASP A 265 9.09 22.26 -6.78
C ASP A 265 8.75 23.35 -7.80
N ALA A 266 9.49 24.46 -7.80
CA ALA A 266 9.25 25.55 -8.75
C ALA A 266 9.36 25.08 -10.21
N PHE A 267 10.37 24.26 -10.53
CA PHE A 267 10.55 23.71 -11.87
C PHE A 267 9.47 22.69 -12.24
N ILE A 268 9.20 21.71 -11.35
CA ILE A 268 8.21 20.66 -11.57
C ILE A 268 6.83 21.27 -11.74
N LYS A 269 6.44 22.23 -10.89
CA LYS A 269 5.16 22.92 -10.94
C LYS A 269 4.90 23.58 -12.28
N ASP A 270 5.86 24.37 -12.77
CA ASP A 270 5.74 25.07 -14.05
C ASP A 270 5.64 24.09 -15.23
N ALA A 271 6.51 23.09 -15.25
CA ALA A 271 6.54 22.08 -16.30
C ALA A 271 5.27 21.22 -16.31
N CYS A 272 4.86 20.69 -15.16
CA CYS A 272 3.65 19.89 -15.02
C CYS A 272 2.39 20.69 -15.35
N THR A 273 2.28 21.95 -14.90
CA THR A 273 1.13 22.81 -15.23
C THR A 273 0.98 22.95 -16.75
N ARG A 274 2.08 23.25 -17.45
CA ARG A 274 2.10 23.39 -18.91
C ARG A 274 1.74 22.08 -19.63
N MET A 275 2.27 20.95 -19.17
CA MET A 275 1.97 19.64 -19.73
C MET A 275 0.51 19.25 -19.51
N THR A 276 -0.03 19.49 -18.32
CA THR A 276 -1.44 19.22 -17.99
C THR A 276 -2.39 20.09 -18.79
N ASP A 277 -2.13 21.39 -18.93
CA ASP A 277 -2.96 22.28 -19.75
C ASP A 277 -2.95 21.86 -21.22
N ALA A 278 -1.78 21.54 -21.77
CA ALA A 278 -1.64 21.06 -23.14
C ALA A 278 -2.32 19.70 -23.33
N TYR A 279 -2.23 18.81 -22.33
CA TYR A 279 -2.89 17.53 -22.34
C TYR A 279 -4.41 17.71 -22.38
N LEU A 280 -4.99 18.52 -21.48
CA LEU A 280 -6.44 18.65 -21.33
C LEU A 280 -7.13 19.51 -22.40
N ALA A 281 -6.39 20.34 -23.14
CA ALA A 281 -6.94 21.24 -24.13
C ALA A 281 -7.99 20.57 -25.05
N PRO A 282 -9.18 21.17 -25.25
CA PRO A 282 -9.57 22.53 -24.84
C PRO A 282 -10.16 22.66 -23.42
N ILE A 283 -10.25 21.57 -22.66
CA ILE A 283 -10.74 21.58 -21.28
C ILE A 283 -9.69 22.27 -20.39
N GLN A 284 -10.12 23.17 -19.51
CA GLN A 284 -9.23 23.81 -18.55
C GLN A 284 -9.28 23.02 -17.24
N LEU A 285 -8.14 22.73 -16.61
CA LEU A 285 -8.11 22.00 -15.33
C LEU A 285 -9.04 22.64 -14.29
N ARG A 286 -9.04 23.98 -14.20
CA ARG A 286 -9.92 24.75 -13.30
C ARG A 286 -11.42 24.54 -13.55
N SER A 287 -11.82 24.08 -14.72
CA SER A 287 -13.23 23.78 -15.03
C SER A 287 -13.66 22.38 -14.58
N THR A 288 -12.72 21.63 -14.01
CA THR A 288 -12.93 20.31 -13.42
C THR A 288 -12.84 20.40 -11.90
N THR A 289 -13.15 19.30 -11.21
CA THR A 289 -12.86 19.13 -9.77
C THR A 289 -11.52 18.43 -9.53
N LEU A 290 -10.72 18.23 -10.59
CA LEU A 290 -9.40 17.63 -10.49
C LEU A 290 -8.36 18.68 -10.10
N THR A 291 -7.32 18.23 -9.43
CA THR A 291 -6.14 19.00 -9.11
C THR A 291 -4.91 18.37 -9.76
N LEU A 292 -3.90 19.20 -10.05
CA LEU A 292 -2.59 18.73 -10.46
C LEU A 292 -1.85 18.16 -9.25
N ILE A 293 -1.25 16.99 -9.44
CA ILE A 293 -0.52 16.22 -8.44
C ILE A 293 0.85 15.89 -9.00
N TYR A 294 1.88 16.20 -8.22
CA TYR A 294 3.26 15.83 -8.46
C TYR A 294 3.99 15.80 -7.10
N SER A 295 5.22 15.32 -7.09
CA SER A 295 6.08 15.32 -5.90
C SER A 295 7.51 15.70 -6.28
N THR A 296 8.29 16.16 -5.31
CA THR A 296 9.74 16.35 -5.45
C THR A 296 10.47 15.01 -5.26
N ILE A 297 11.75 14.98 -5.64
CA ILE A 297 12.60 13.80 -5.50
C ILE A 297 13.47 13.93 -4.25
N SER A 298 13.48 12.89 -3.42
CA SER A 298 14.36 12.78 -2.26
C SER A 298 15.79 12.40 -2.67
N LEU A 299 16.79 12.72 -1.85
CA LEU A 299 18.18 12.33 -2.11
C LEU A 299 18.37 10.80 -2.27
N PRO A 300 17.76 9.93 -1.43
CA PRO A 300 17.85 8.48 -1.64
C PRO A 300 17.26 8.02 -2.97
N THR A 301 16.08 8.52 -3.36
CA THR A 301 15.44 8.19 -4.64
C THR A 301 16.28 8.65 -5.83
N TRP A 302 16.85 9.86 -5.76
CA TRP A 302 17.80 10.36 -6.77
C TRP A 302 19.05 9.49 -6.89
N ALA A 303 19.68 9.17 -5.76
CA ALA A 303 20.89 8.37 -5.71
C ALA A 303 20.68 6.95 -6.26
N ALA A 304 19.47 6.40 -6.08
CA ALA A 304 19.08 5.10 -6.61
C ALA A 304 18.74 5.12 -8.12
N GLY A 305 18.80 6.28 -8.78
CA GLY A 305 18.65 6.41 -10.24
C GLY A 305 17.31 6.96 -10.73
N SER A 306 16.37 7.29 -9.82
CA SER A 306 15.12 7.94 -10.17
C SER A 306 15.32 9.45 -10.35
N HIS A 307 15.21 9.91 -11.59
CA HIS A 307 15.44 11.31 -11.97
C HIS A 307 14.20 11.99 -12.57
N GLN A 308 13.07 11.30 -12.67
CA GLN A 308 11.84 11.80 -13.26
C GLN A 308 10.67 11.75 -12.28
N VAL A 309 9.73 12.69 -12.45
CA VAL A 309 8.48 12.76 -11.67
C VAL A 309 7.27 12.72 -12.59
N SER A 310 6.20 12.08 -12.14
CA SER A 310 4.93 12.02 -12.87
C SER A 310 4.10 13.28 -12.61
N CYS A 311 3.56 13.87 -13.67
CA CYS A 311 2.56 14.93 -13.60
C CYS A 311 1.18 14.30 -13.79
N SER A 312 0.37 14.25 -12.74
CA SER A 312 -0.89 13.53 -12.78
C SER A 312 -2.05 14.41 -12.30
N ILE A 313 -3.27 14.10 -12.71
CA ILE A 313 -4.49 14.77 -12.24
C ILE A 313 -5.36 13.79 -11.49
N GLY A 314 -5.96 14.25 -10.39
CA GLY A 314 -6.86 13.44 -9.57
C GLY A 314 -7.71 14.31 -8.65
N ALA A 315 -8.58 13.68 -7.88
CA ALA A 315 -9.38 14.35 -6.86
C ALA A 315 -9.19 13.63 -5.52
N THR A 316 -9.08 14.39 -4.42
CA THR A 316 -8.92 13.83 -3.08
C THR A 316 -10.25 13.86 -2.31
N LEU A 317 -10.37 13.04 -1.28
CA LEU A 317 -11.49 13.01 -0.35
C LEU A 317 -11.31 14.01 0.82
N GLY A 318 -10.18 14.74 0.87
CA GLY A 318 -9.84 15.65 1.96
C GLY A 318 -9.37 14.97 3.27
N ASN A 319 -9.36 13.63 3.32
CA ASN A 319 -8.93 12.83 4.47
C ASN A 319 -7.65 12.03 4.22
N GLY A 320 -6.87 12.40 3.19
CA GLY A 320 -5.71 11.64 2.71
C GLY A 320 -6.03 10.50 1.75
N GLY A 321 -7.32 10.22 1.48
CA GLY A 321 -7.76 9.30 0.44
C GLY A 321 -8.05 9.98 -0.91
N TRP A 322 -8.15 9.16 -1.95
CA TRP A 322 -8.47 9.57 -3.31
C TRP A 322 -9.94 9.32 -3.64
N SER A 323 -10.52 10.20 -4.45
CA SER A 323 -11.82 9.96 -5.07
C SER A 323 -11.67 8.93 -6.20
N THR A 324 -12.71 8.15 -6.42
CA THR A 324 -12.77 7.22 -7.56
C THR A 324 -13.14 7.98 -8.83
N LEU A 325 -12.27 7.93 -9.82
CA LEU A 325 -12.49 8.46 -11.16
C LEU A 325 -13.04 7.35 -12.08
N LEU A 326 -13.92 7.74 -13.00
CA LEU A 326 -14.40 6.91 -14.12
C LEU A 326 -14.37 7.73 -15.40
N ASN A 327 -13.89 7.09 -16.48
CA ASN A 327 -13.56 7.71 -17.77
C ASN A 327 -12.37 8.68 -17.70
N SER A 328 -11.75 8.95 -18.85
CA SER A 328 -10.67 9.93 -18.94
C SER A 328 -11.18 11.35 -18.65
N ALA A 329 -10.30 12.19 -18.10
CA ALA A 329 -10.47 13.62 -17.92
C ALA A 329 -10.73 14.40 -19.23
N LYS A 330 -10.43 13.78 -20.38
CA LYS A 330 -10.76 14.31 -21.72
C LYS A 330 -12.18 13.98 -22.20
N GLY A 331 -12.89 13.14 -21.46
CA GLY A 331 -14.20 12.62 -21.82
C GLY A 331 -15.27 12.93 -20.77
N PRO A 332 -16.33 12.10 -20.69
CA PRO A 332 -17.38 12.24 -19.69
C PRO A 332 -16.89 11.71 -18.33
N LEU A 333 -15.90 12.39 -17.76
CA LEU A 333 -15.33 12.09 -16.45
C LEU A 333 -16.43 12.04 -15.38
N GLN A 334 -16.32 11.10 -14.46
CA GLN A 334 -17.09 11.09 -13.22
C GLN A 334 -16.14 10.98 -12.03
N ILE A 335 -16.48 11.66 -10.95
CA ILE A 335 -15.75 11.69 -9.69
C ILE A 335 -16.73 11.20 -8.63
N ASN A 336 -16.49 10.02 -8.08
CA ASN A 336 -17.42 9.30 -7.19
C ASN A 336 -18.86 9.21 -7.78
N GLY A 337 -18.96 8.98 -9.08
CA GLY A 337 -20.23 8.86 -9.81
C GLY A 337 -20.93 10.19 -10.11
N GLN A 338 -20.31 11.33 -9.81
CA GLN A 338 -20.84 12.68 -10.14
C GLN A 338 -20.02 13.34 -11.25
N PRO A 339 -20.64 14.15 -12.13
CA PRO A 339 -19.88 14.94 -13.09
C PRO A 339 -19.00 15.99 -12.38
N PRO A 340 -17.89 16.43 -13.01
CA PRO A 340 -17.06 17.50 -12.46
C PRO A 340 -17.86 18.77 -12.22
N VAL A 341 -17.65 19.37 -11.06
CA VAL A 341 -18.20 20.67 -10.69
C VAL A 341 -17.07 21.70 -10.74
N PRO A 342 -17.17 22.74 -11.60
CA PRO A 342 -16.20 23.82 -11.60
C PRO A 342 -16.31 24.62 -10.29
N PRO A 343 -15.19 25.16 -9.76
CA PRO A 343 -15.22 26.13 -8.68
C PRO A 343 -16.07 27.34 -9.08
N PRO A 344 -16.76 27.99 -8.12
CA PRO A 344 -17.44 29.26 -8.38
C PRO A 344 -16.47 30.28 -8.98
N ASP A 345 -16.93 31.05 -9.97
CA ASP A 345 -16.13 32.14 -10.51
C ASP A 345 -15.81 33.15 -9.41
N ILE A 346 -14.57 33.65 -9.42
CA ILE A 346 -14.14 34.71 -8.51
C ILE A 346 -14.94 35.97 -8.87
N PRO A 347 -15.69 36.60 -7.94
CA PRO A 347 -16.43 37.83 -8.23
C PRO A 347 -15.50 38.90 -8.80
N GLU A 348 -15.94 39.59 -9.86
CA GLU A 348 -15.15 40.64 -10.54
C GLU A 348 -14.68 41.74 -9.57
N GLU A 349 -15.46 41.99 -8.53
CA GLU A 349 -15.15 42.92 -7.44
C GLU A 349 -13.83 42.58 -6.74
N ARG A 350 -13.44 41.30 -6.66
CA ARG A 350 -12.17 40.87 -6.07
C ARG A 350 -10.98 40.96 -7.03
N LEU A 351 -11.21 40.98 -8.33
CA LEU A 351 -10.14 41.09 -9.35
C LEU A 351 -9.62 42.54 -9.50
N ASN A 352 -10.40 43.53 -9.04
CA ASN A 352 -10.11 44.96 -9.22
C ASN A 352 -9.84 45.72 -7.90
N PHE A 353 -9.54 45.05 -6.78
CA PHE A 353 -9.09 45.80 -5.60
C PHE A 353 -7.71 46.43 -5.88
N PRO A 354 -7.55 47.76 -5.68
CA PRO A 354 -6.23 48.37 -5.72
C PRO A 354 -5.33 47.67 -4.69
N PRO A 355 -4.03 47.48 -4.99
CA PRO A 355 -3.10 46.89 -4.03
C PRO A 355 -3.21 47.65 -2.71
N ILE A 356 -3.42 46.91 -1.62
CA ILE A 356 -3.44 47.48 -0.28
C ILE A 356 -2.08 48.16 -0.08
N PRO A 357 -2.02 49.47 0.22
CA PRO A 357 -0.76 50.12 0.52
C PRO A 357 -0.11 49.40 1.69
N MET A 358 1.03 48.75 1.46
CA MET A 358 1.83 48.25 2.57
C MET A 358 2.33 49.46 3.35
N PRO A 359 2.13 49.55 4.67
CA PRO A 359 2.70 50.63 5.46
C PRO A 359 4.22 50.58 5.32
N ASP A 360 4.82 51.72 4.98
CA ASP A 360 6.28 51.88 5.01
C ASP A 360 6.76 51.56 6.43
N GLU A 361 7.58 50.51 6.57
CA GLU A 361 8.25 50.25 7.84
C GLU A 361 9.20 51.43 8.11
N PRO A 362 9.07 52.13 9.26
CA PRO A 362 10.01 53.18 9.58
C PRO A 362 11.39 52.58 9.85
N ASP A 363 12.39 53.13 9.15
CA ASP A 363 13.80 52.96 9.45
C ASP A 363 14.09 53.31 10.91
N GLU A 364 14.23 52.30 11.78
CA GLU A 364 14.92 52.47 13.07
C GLU A 364 16.19 51.63 13.12
N SER A 365 17.29 52.37 13.05
CA SER A 365 18.66 52.02 13.36
C SER A 365 18.85 51.17 14.62
N SER A 366 19.57 50.05 14.45
CA SER A 366 20.51 49.38 15.36
C SER A 366 20.49 49.73 16.87
N SER A 367 20.19 48.73 17.72
CA SER A 367 21.18 48.10 18.63
C SER A 367 20.60 47.00 19.54
N SER A 368 21.06 45.77 19.26
CA SER A 368 21.34 44.62 20.14
C SER A 368 20.67 44.47 21.53
N SER A 369 19.97 43.35 21.72
CA SER A 369 20.36 42.38 22.75
C SER A 369 19.81 40.97 22.44
N SER A 370 20.75 40.03 22.49
CA SER A 370 20.70 38.60 22.24
C SER A 370 19.89 37.78 23.26
N SER A 371 19.22 36.74 22.77
CA SER A 371 19.07 35.48 23.50
C SER A 371 19.08 34.32 22.50
N SER A 372 20.22 33.62 22.48
CA SER A 372 20.41 32.34 21.83
C SER A 372 19.78 31.24 22.69
N SER A 373 19.05 30.32 22.04
CA SER A 373 18.92 28.95 22.53
C SER A 373 18.97 28.00 21.34
N GLN A 374 20.14 27.38 21.17
CA GLN A 374 20.29 26.11 20.48
C GLN A 374 19.51 25.05 21.24
N SER A 375 18.87 24.11 20.54
CA SER A 375 19.03 22.67 20.81
C SER A 375 18.39 21.85 19.69
N THR A 376 19.27 21.15 19.00
CA THR A 376 19.08 19.92 18.24
C THR A 376 18.35 18.84 19.05
N THR A 377 17.50 18.07 18.39
CA THR A 377 17.64 16.60 18.31
C THR A 377 16.76 16.04 17.22
N ASP A 378 17.39 15.21 16.38
CA ASP A 378 16.83 14.27 15.44
C ASP A 378 15.68 13.42 16.01
N GLU A 379 14.65 13.20 15.21
CA GLU A 379 14.03 11.88 15.09
C GLU A 379 13.54 11.69 13.65
N THR A 380 14.08 10.66 13.02
CA THR A 380 13.79 10.17 11.67
C THR A 380 12.34 9.73 11.54
N ASP A 381 11.60 10.30 10.58
CA ASP A 381 10.34 9.72 10.09
C ASP A 381 10.46 9.47 8.58
N TYR A 382 10.50 8.18 8.22
CA TYR A 382 10.46 7.71 6.84
C TYR A 382 9.01 7.49 6.44
N GLY A 383 8.59 8.15 5.36
CA GLY A 383 7.40 7.74 4.61
C GLY A 383 6.14 8.53 4.93
N ASN A 384 6.19 9.86 4.76
CA ASN A 384 4.97 10.61 4.50
C ASN A 384 5.11 11.27 3.11
N GLN A 385 4.28 10.85 2.16
CA GLN A 385 4.18 11.53 0.88
C GLN A 385 3.66 12.94 1.16
N THR A 386 4.55 13.93 1.13
CA THR A 386 4.18 15.34 1.14
C THR A 386 3.53 15.67 -0.19
N GLN A 387 2.22 15.43 -0.27
CA GLN A 387 1.37 15.98 -1.30
C GLN A 387 1.35 17.49 -1.13
N HIS A 388 2.19 18.18 -1.88
CA HIS A 388 2.17 19.63 -1.97
C HIS A 388 0.96 20.05 -2.80
N MET A 389 -0.16 20.32 -2.13
CA MET A 389 -1.28 21.04 -2.74
C MET A 389 -0.97 22.56 -2.70
N PRO A 390 -0.97 23.28 -3.83
CA PRO A 390 -0.81 24.73 -3.81
C PRO A 390 -2.05 25.41 -3.19
N GLY A 391 -1.94 25.76 -1.90
CA GLY A 391 -2.57 26.90 -1.19
C GLY A 391 -4.06 27.21 -1.41
N SER A 392 -4.86 27.05 -0.35
CA SER A 392 -6.05 27.89 -0.10
C SER A 392 -6.22 28.11 1.41
N PRO A 393 -6.32 29.37 1.90
CA PRO A 393 -6.54 29.66 3.32
C PRO A 393 -8.00 29.37 3.73
N GLN A 394 -8.17 28.57 4.78
CA GLN A 394 -9.46 28.21 5.37
C GLN A 394 -9.90 29.29 6.39
N PRO A 395 -11.09 29.94 6.24
CA PRO A 395 -11.64 30.77 7.29
C PRO A 395 -12.18 29.90 8.43
N THR A 396 -11.85 30.27 9.65
CA THR A 396 -12.38 29.67 10.88
C THR A 396 -13.72 30.31 11.20
N GLU A 397 -14.83 29.58 11.11
CA GLU A 397 -16.11 30.02 11.69
C GLU A 397 -16.52 29.13 12.86
N THR A 398 -16.70 29.80 13.99
CA THR A 398 -17.19 29.28 15.26
C THR A 398 -18.72 29.16 15.20
N ALA A 399 -19.27 27.97 15.48
CA ALA A 399 -20.71 27.78 15.63
C ALA A 399 -21.05 27.33 17.07
N ALA A 400 -21.93 28.10 17.73
CA ALA A 400 -22.58 27.75 18.99
C ALA A 400 -23.94 27.05 18.71
N PRO A 401 -24.49 26.28 19.67
CA PRO A 401 -25.46 25.22 19.37
C PRO A 401 -26.92 25.70 19.43
N THR A 402 -27.77 25.17 18.55
CA THR A 402 -29.22 25.17 18.73
C THR A 402 -29.82 23.82 18.32
N THR A 403 -30.81 23.43 19.12
CA THR A 403 -31.46 22.13 19.31
C THR A 403 -32.36 21.65 18.16
N ASP A 404 -32.31 20.33 17.91
CA ASP A 404 -33.24 19.53 17.09
C ASP A 404 -34.72 19.63 17.49
N PRO A 405 -35.64 19.22 16.60
CA PRO A 405 -36.31 17.93 16.87
C PRO A 405 -36.52 17.00 15.65
N ALA A 406 -36.14 15.73 15.88
CA ALA A 406 -36.78 14.45 15.53
C ALA A 406 -37.10 14.07 14.07
N ALA A 407 -36.52 12.92 13.68
CA ALA A 407 -36.67 12.16 12.43
C ALA A 407 -38.04 11.47 12.22
N PRO A 408 -38.21 10.81 11.05
CA PRO A 408 -38.36 9.35 11.07
C PRO A 408 -37.40 8.61 10.13
N GLY A 409 -36.94 7.44 10.58
CA GLY A 409 -35.85 6.66 10.01
C GLY A 409 -36.19 5.82 8.78
N ASN A 410 -35.15 5.57 7.97
CA ASN A 410 -35.18 4.70 6.81
C ASN A 410 -34.45 3.38 7.13
N THR A 411 -35.23 2.34 7.42
CA THR A 411 -34.81 0.94 7.51
C THR A 411 -34.87 0.29 6.12
N PHE A 412 -33.77 0.28 5.36
CA PHE A 412 -33.54 -0.67 4.26
C PHE A 412 -32.03 -0.84 3.98
N LEU A 413 -31.34 -1.55 4.87
CA LEU A 413 -30.05 -2.15 4.58
C LEU A 413 -30.04 -3.54 5.23
N ASN A 414 -30.42 -4.56 4.46
CA ASN A 414 -30.02 -5.97 4.61
C ASN A 414 -30.74 -6.80 3.54
N ALA A 415 -30.20 -6.82 2.33
CA ALA A 415 -30.47 -7.88 1.36
C ALA A 415 -29.16 -8.21 0.62
N PRO A 416 -28.79 -9.50 0.47
CA PRO A 416 -27.59 -9.89 -0.27
C PRO A 416 -27.77 -9.64 -1.78
N PRO A 417 -26.69 -9.31 -2.51
CA PRO A 417 -26.77 -8.99 -3.94
C PRO A 417 -27.11 -10.23 -4.79
N PRO A 418 -27.84 -10.07 -5.92
CA PRO A 418 -28.13 -11.15 -6.85
C PRO A 418 -26.87 -11.61 -7.61
N PRO A 419 -26.80 -12.88 -8.05
CA PRO A 419 -25.64 -13.43 -8.76
C PRO A 419 -25.44 -12.79 -10.15
N PRO A 420 -24.20 -12.72 -10.67
CA PRO A 420 -23.90 -12.08 -11.95
C PRO A 420 -24.54 -12.82 -13.13
N GLY A 421 -25.26 -12.10 -13.98
CA GLY A 421 -25.75 -12.59 -15.26
C GLY A 421 -24.63 -12.71 -16.30
N ALA A 422 -24.72 -13.69 -17.19
CA ALA A 422 -23.78 -13.89 -18.30
C ALA A 422 -23.80 -12.69 -19.28
N PRO A 423 -22.68 -12.41 -19.99
CA PRO A 423 -22.58 -11.25 -20.89
C PRO A 423 -23.59 -11.33 -22.05
N ALA A 424 -24.33 -10.25 -22.26
CA ALA A 424 -25.23 -10.11 -23.41
C ALA A 424 -24.42 -9.81 -24.69
N GLU A 425 -24.60 -10.62 -25.73
CA GLU A 425 -24.10 -10.31 -27.08
C GLU A 425 -24.86 -9.08 -27.67
N PRO A 426 -24.19 -8.25 -28.48
CA PRO A 426 -24.82 -7.10 -29.12
C PRO A 426 -25.90 -7.53 -30.13
N PRO A 427 -27.01 -6.78 -30.25
CA PRO A 427 -28.10 -7.15 -31.15
C PRO A 427 -27.66 -7.02 -32.63
N PRO A 428 -28.09 -7.96 -33.50
CA PRO A 428 -27.79 -7.89 -34.93
C PRO A 428 -28.55 -6.75 -35.62
N PRO A 429 -28.01 -6.19 -36.73
CA PRO A 429 -28.68 -5.14 -37.48
C PRO A 429 -30.01 -5.61 -38.08
N PRO A 430 -31.02 -4.73 -38.22
CA PRO A 430 -32.37 -5.12 -38.66
C PRO A 430 -32.36 -5.68 -40.10
N GLY A 431 -32.89 -6.91 -40.27
CA GLY A 431 -33.22 -7.46 -41.60
C GLY A 431 -32.37 -8.63 -42.08
N ALA A 432 -31.46 -9.19 -41.29
CA ALA A 432 -30.74 -10.41 -41.65
C ALA A 432 -31.55 -11.68 -41.30
N PRO A 433 -31.71 -12.65 -42.22
CA PRO A 433 -32.27 -13.95 -41.90
C PRO A 433 -31.32 -14.77 -40.99
N PRO A 434 -31.84 -15.64 -40.11
CA PRO A 434 -31.01 -16.41 -39.18
C PRO A 434 -30.05 -17.36 -39.93
N PRO A 435 -28.83 -17.57 -39.43
CA PRO A 435 -27.90 -18.52 -40.03
C PRO A 435 -28.43 -19.96 -39.93
N PRO A 436 -28.12 -20.83 -40.92
CA PRO A 436 -28.53 -22.23 -40.86
C PRO A 436 -27.83 -22.98 -39.72
N PRO A 437 -28.49 -23.98 -39.12
CA PRO A 437 -27.91 -24.75 -38.02
C PRO A 437 -26.68 -25.57 -38.48
N PRO A 438 -25.66 -25.76 -37.62
CA PRO A 438 -24.52 -26.60 -37.93
C PRO A 438 -24.97 -28.07 -38.10
N PRO A 439 -24.43 -28.81 -39.10
CA PRO A 439 -24.82 -30.20 -39.31
C PRO A 439 -24.25 -31.10 -38.20
N GLY A 440 -25.10 -31.90 -37.56
CA GLY A 440 -24.65 -33.10 -36.82
C GLY A 440 -25.08 -33.29 -35.36
N LEU A 441 -26.06 -32.56 -34.83
CA LEU A 441 -26.59 -32.84 -33.47
C LEU A 441 -27.99 -33.50 -33.53
N PRO A 442 -28.23 -34.58 -32.76
CA PRO A 442 -29.56 -35.19 -32.67
C PRO A 442 -30.56 -34.22 -31.99
N PRO A 443 -31.87 -34.32 -32.32
CA PRO A 443 -32.87 -33.42 -31.77
C PRO A 443 -32.98 -33.57 -30.24
N PRO A 444 -33.23 -32.47 -29.51
CA PRO A 444 -33.46 -32.53 -28.07
C PRO A 444 -34.74 -33.32 -27.76
N PRO A 445 -34.80 -34.02 -26.60
CA PRO A 445 -35.99 -34.74 -26.18
C PRO A 445 -37.17 -33.78 -25.93
N PRO A 446 -38.42 -34.23 -26.14
CA PRO A 446 -39.60 -33.40 -25.94
C PRO A 446 -39.75 -32.95 -24.48
N GLU A 447 -40.17 -31.70 -24.29
CA GLU A 447 -40.42 -31.10 -22.97
C GLU A 447 -41.50 -31.89 -22.18
N PRO A 448 -41.35 -32.04 -20.85
CA PRO A 448 -42.37 -32.64 -20.01
C PRO A 448 -43.63 -31.77 -19.97
N ALA A 449 -44.80 -32.39 -20.11
CA ALA A 449 -46.10 -31.71 -19.97
C ALA A 449 -46.26 -31.08 -18.57
N PRO A 450 -46.88 -29.89 -18.46
CA PRO A 450 -47.07 -29.20 -17.19
C PRO A 450 -47.98 -30.00 -16.24
N ALA A 451 -47.53 -30.13 -14.99
CA ALA A 451 -48.26 -30.81 -13.93
C ALA A 451 -49.55 -30.05 -13.56
N PRO A 452 -50.65 -30.76 -13.19
CA PRO A 452 -51.88 -30.13 -12.75
C PRO A 452 -51.69 -29.37 -11.42
N PRO A 453 -52.44 -28.28 -11.20
CA PRO A 453 -52.31 -27.46 -10.00
C PRO A 453 -52.73 -28.23 -8.74
N PRO A 454 -52.04 -28.01 -7.59
CA PRO A 454 -52.38 -28.67 -6.33
C PRO A 454 -53.74 -28.19 -5.78
N PRO A 455 -54.48 -29.04 -5.03
CA PRO A 455 -55.74 -28.66 -4.41
C PRO A 455 -55.56 -27.52 -3.40
N GLY A 456 -56.48 -26.55 -3.43
CA GLY A 456 -56.46 -25.38 -2.56
C GLY A 456 -56.44 -25.74 -1.07
N LEU A 457 -55.53 -25.10 -0.32
CA LEU A 457 -55.46 -25.18 1.13
C LEU A 457 -56.63 -24.40 1.77
N PRO A 458 -57.24 -24.91 2.87
CA PRO A 458 -58.31 -24.22 3.57
C PRO A 458 -57.79 -22.96 4.31
N PRO A 459 -58.67 -21.95 4.55
CA PRO A 459 -58.27 -20.67 5.11
C PRO A 459 -57.78 -20.78 6.57
N THR A 460 -56.69 -20.09 6.86
CA THR A 460 -56.10 -19.97 8.20
C THR A 460 -56.92 -19.02 9.10
N PRO A 461 -57.06 -19.29 10.42
CA PRO A 461 -57.83 -18.44 11.33
C PRO A 461 -57.14 -17.09 11.60
N ALA A 462 -57.95 -16.04 11.75
CA ALA A 462 -57.49 -14.69 12.07
C ALA A 462 -56.90 -14.58 13.50
N PRO A 463 -55.87 -13.75 13.72
CA PRO A 463 -55.29 -13.52 15.05
C PRO A 463 -56.23 -12.69 15.94
N PRO A 464 -56.19 -12.89 17.28
CA PRO A 464 -57.06 -12.19 18.22
C PRO A 464 -56.69 -10.70 18.38
N PRO A 465 -57.65 -9.86 18.80
CA PRO A 465 -57.44 -8.42 18.96
C PRO A 465 -56.52 -8.12 20.15
N VAL A 466 -55.65 -7.13 19.97
CA VAL A 466 -54.76 -6.57 21.00
C VAL A 466 -55.53 -5.52 21.82
N PRO A 467 -55.34 -5.44 23.15
CA PRO A 467 -55.91 -4.40 24.01
C PRO A 467 -55.37 -2.99 23.78
#